data_AF-A0A923PJI7-F1
#
_entry.id   AF-A0A923PJI7-F1
#
_cell.length_a   1.000
_cell.length_b   1.000
_cell.length_c   1.000
_cell.angle_alpha   90.00
_cell.angle_beta   90.00
_cell.angle_gamma   90.00
#
_symmetry.space_group_name_H-M   'P 1'
#
loop_
_entity.id
_entity.type
_entity.pdbx_description
1 polymer ?
#
loop_
_entity_poly.entity_id
_entity_poly.type
_entity_poly.pdbx_seq_one_letter_code
_entity_poly.pdbx_strand_id
1 'polypeptide(L)' 'NRNLNVLDLVAIQRVILGLDANYATGESWGFVPADVDVSNPYAAAFPEVYNVNDLTGSILDADFVAFAYGDVV' A
#
# COMPACT_ATOMS: atom_id res chain seq x y z
N ASN A 1 0.62 7.93 -9.90
CA ASN A 1 1.64 8.93 -9.53
C ASN A 1 1.24 9.51 -8.18
N ARG A 2 1.75 8.94 -7.08
CA ARG A 2 1.44 9.39 -5.71
C ARG A 2 2.45 10.49 -5.37
N ASN A 3 1.97 11.69 -5.04
CA ASN A 3 2.84 12.85 -4.83
C ASN A 3 2.84 13.21 -3.34
N LEU A 4 3.93 12.86 -2.66
CA LEU A 4 4.13 13.18 -1.23
C LEU A 4 4.70 14.59 -1.11
N ASN A 5 4.13 15.39 -0.22
CA ASN A 5 4.57 16.77 -0.01
C ASN A 5 4.50 17.20 1.47
N VAL A 6 4.95 18.42 1.76
CA VAL A 6 5.07 18.93 3.14
C VAL A 6 3.72 19.01 3.86
N LEU A 7 2.60 19.17 3.14
CA LEU A 7 1.27 19.19 3.75
C LEU A 7 0.89 17.83 4.35
N ASP A 8 1.39 16.73 3.78
CA ASP A 8 1.18 15.38 4.33
C ASP A 8 1.82 15.25 5.72
N LEU A 9 3.02 15.81 5.90
CA LEU A 9 3.70 15.86 7.20
C LEU A 9 2.88 16.66 8.22
N VAL A 10 2.38 17.84 7.83
CA VAL A 10 1.57 18.70 8.72
C VAL A 10 0.27 17.99 9.11
N ALA A 11 -0.39 17.31 8.19
CA ALA A 11 -1.61 16.56 8.47
C ALA A 11 -1.36 15.38 9.44
N ILE A 12 -0.25 14.64 9.29
CA ILE A 12 0.14 13.59 10.26
C ILE A 12 0.38 14.18 11.65
N GLN A 13 1.09 15.30 11.75
CA GLN A 13 1.35 15.96 13.04
C GLN A 13 0.06 16.38 13.76
N ARG A 14 -0.93 16.87 13.02
CA ARG A 14 -2.23 17.26 13.59
C ARG A 14 -2.99 16.07 14.16
N VAL A 15 -2.93 14.90 13.50
CA VAL A 15 -3.56 13.66 14.00
C VAL A 15 -2.88 13.19 15.28
N ILE A 16 -1.54 13.15 15.33
CA ILE A 16 -0.78 12.78 16.55
C ILE A 16 -1.11 13.70 17.73
N LEU A 17 -1.33 14.99 17.47
CA LEU A 17 -1.70 15.96 18.50
C LEU A 17 -3.19 15.91 18.89
N GLY A 18 -3.98 15.02 18.29
CA GLY A 18 -5.42 14.90 18.52
C GLY A 18 -6.24 16.08 17.98
N LEU A 19 -5.66 16.89 17.11
CA LEU A 19 -6.34 18.03 16.48
C LEU A 19 -7.24 17.59 15.32
N ASP A 20 -6.91 16.45 14.71
CA ASP A 20 -7.75 15.75 13.75
C ASP A 20 -7.90 14.29 14.20
N ALA A 21 -9.06 13.68 13.93
CA ALA A 21 -9.35 12.30 14.37
C ALA A 21 -8.69 11.22 13.49
N ASN A 22 -8.29 11.59 12.28
CA ASN A 22 -7.84 10.65 11.26
C ASN A 22 -7.07 11.36 10.14
N TYR A 23 -6.07 10.66 9.60
CA TYR A 23 -5.28 11.10 8.45
C TYR A 23 -5.97 10.64 7.16
N ALA A 24 -6.66 11.55 6.46
CA ALA A 24 -7.54 11.21 5.34
C ALA A 24 -6.83 11.07 3.98
N THR A 25 -5.50 11.26 3.90
CA THR A 25 -4.78 11.34 2.62
C THR A 25 -4.00 10.06 2.34
N GLY A 26 -4.66 9.10 1.68
CA GLY A 26 -3.99 7.93 1.11
C GLY A 26 -4.89 6.71 0.98
N GLU A 27 -4.39 5.69 0.28
CA GLU A 27 -4.94 4.33 0.35
C GLU A 27 -4.55 3.73 1.71
N SER A 28 -5.52 3.17 2.44
CA SER A 28 -5.27 2.50 3.72
C SER A 28 -4.85 1.03 3.55
N TRP A 29 -4.95 0.51 2.32
CA TRP A 29 -4.68 -0.87 1.96
C TRP A 29 -3.92 -0.96 0.64
N GLY A 30 -2.96 -1.89 0.59
CA GLY A 30 -2.24 -2.27 -0.61
C GLY A 30 -2.48 -3.73 -0.96
N PHE A 31 -2.17 -4.12 -2.20
CA PHE A 31 -2.22 -5.49 -2.70
C PHE A 31 -0.86 -5.89 -3.27
N VAL A 32 -0.45 -7.12 -3.00
CA VAL A 32 0.73 -7.75 -3.60
C VAL A 32 0.42 -9.17 -4.05
N PRO A 33 1.13 -9.71 -5.05
CA PRO A 33 1.14 -11.12 -5.34
C PRO A 33 1.38 -11.98 -4.08
N ALA A 34 0.73 -13.13 -4.00
CA ALA A 34 0.71 -13.97 -2.79
C ALA A 34 2.08 -14.60 -2.43
N ASP A 35 3.05 -14.55 -3.33
CA ASP A 35 4.43 -15.00 -3.12
C ASP A 35 5.34 -13.94 -2.44
N VAL A 36 4.82 -12.73 -2.22
CA VAL A 36 5.54 -11.65 -1.55
C VAL A 36 5.45 -11.78 -0.02
N ASP A 37 6.60 -11.74 0.65
CA ASP A 37 6.67 -11.70 2.11
C ASP A 37 6.35 -10.31 2.64
N VAL A 38 5.10 -10.12 3.07
CA VAL A 38 4.60 -8.87 3.66
C VAL A 38 5.09 -8.62 5.10
N SER A 39 5.75 -9.59 5.74
CA SER A 39 6.24 -9.44 7.12
C SER A 39 7.46 -8.52 7.23
N ASN A 40 8.18 -8.33 6.12
CA ASN A 40 9.30 -7.40 6.02
C ASN A 40 8.93 -6.20 5.13
N PRO A 41 8.35 -5.12 5.70
CA PRO A 41 7.93 -3.94 4.94
C PRO A 41 9.09 -3.15 4.32
N TYR A 42 10.34 -3.49 4.67
CA TYR A 42 11.55 -2.86 4.14
C TYR A 42 12.24 -3.69 3.05
N ALA A 43 11.65 -4.83 2.66
CA ALA A 43 12.14 -5.61 1.53
C ALA A 43 12.00 -4.80 0.22
N ALA A 44 12.93 -5.02 -0.71
CA ALA A 44 13.14 -4.11 -1.84
C ALA A 44 12.02 -4.11 -2.91
N ALA A 45 11.02 -4.99 -2.84
CA ALA A 45 9.97 -5.06 -3.86
C ALA A 45 8.60 -5.41 -3.26
N PHE A 46 7.68 -4.46 -3.36
CA PHE A 46 6.23 -4.67 -3.23
C PHE A 46 5.63 -4.42 -4.63
N PRO A 47 5.59 -5.44 -5.51
CA PRO A 47 4.98 -5.29 -6.81
C PRO A 47 3.46 -5.12 -6.65
N GLU A 48 2.94 -3.95 -7.02
CA GLU A 48 1.49 -3.69 -7.05
C GLU A 48 0.82 -4.23 -8.34
N VAL A 49 1.62 -4.79 -9.25
CA VAL A 49 1.16 -5.20 -10.59
C VAL A 49 1.66 -6.60 -10.90
N TYR A 50 0.75 -7.46 -11.34
CA TYR A 50 1.07 -8.75 -11.95
C TYR A 50 0.94 -8.61 -13.47
N ASN A 51 2.04 -8.81 -14.20
CA ASN A 51 2.06 -8.63 -15.65
C ASN A 51 2.35 -9.95 -16.37
N VAL A 52 1.57 -10.24 -17.41
CA VAL A 52 1.70 -11.42 -18.26
C VAL A 52 1.66 -10.96 -19.70
N ASN A 53 2.72 -11.26 -20.44
CA ASN A 53 2.77 -11.00 -21.88
C ASN A 53 2.27 -12.21 -22.65
N ASP A 54 1.58 -11.96 -23.77
CA ASP A 54 1.14 -12.99 -24.72
C ASP A 54 0.39 -14.15 -24.05
N LEU A 55 -0.65 -13.82 -23.28
CA LEU A 55 -1.47 -14.78 -22.55
C LEU A 55 -2.10 -15.80 -23.53
N THR A 56 -1.57 -17.02 -23.52
CA THR A 56 -2.02 -18.15 -24.35
C THR A 56 -2.76 -19.17 -23.49
N GLY A 57 -3.91 -18.76 -22.95
CA GLY A 57 -4.74 -19.61 -22.09
C GLY A 57 -5.33 -18.85 -20.90
N SER A 58 -5.59 -19.57 -19.81
CA SER A 58 -6.10 -19.00 -18.55
C SER A 58 -5.04 -19.16 -17.45
N ILE A 59 -4.86 -18.10 -16.66
CA ILE A 59 -4.06 -18.11 -15.42
C ILE A 59 -5.07 -18.08 -14.27
N LEU A 60 -5.04 -19.12 -13.43
CA LEU A 60 -5.96 -19.30 -12.31
C LEU A 60 -5.26 -19.20 -10.95
N ASP A 61 -3.94 -18.97 -10.96
CA ASP A 61 -3.00 -18.93 -9.84
C ASP A 61 -2.37 -17.53 -9.66
N ALA A 62 -2.97 -16.49 -10.25
CA ALA A 62 -2.61 -15.09 -10.02
C ALA A 62 -3.23 -14.60 -8.70
N ASP A 63 -2.77 -15.16 -7.59
CA ASP A 63 -3.26 -14.85 -6.24
C ASP A 63 -2.66 -13.55 -5.69
N PHE A 64 -3.46 -12.81 -4.94
CA PHE A 64 -3.04 -11.57 -4.27
C PHE A 64 -3.37 -11.61 -2.77
N VAL A 65 -2.49 -11.00 -1.98
CA VAL A 65 -2.66 -10.76 -0.55
C VAL A 65 -2.80 -9.25 -0.34
N ALA A 66 -3.80 -8.87 0.47
CA ALA A 66 -3.99 -7.49 0.91
C ALA A 66 -3.25 -7.24 2.22
N PHE A 67 -2.67 -6.05 2.37
CA PHE A 67 -2.04 -5.60 3.61
C PHE A 67 -2.47 -4.17 3.95
N ALA A 68 -2.56 -3.85 5.24
CA ALA A 68 -2.84 -2.49 5.70
C ALA A 68 -1.54 -1.70 5.82
N TYR A 69 -1.51 -0.46 5.33
CA TYR A 69 -0.32 0.41 5.44
C TYR A 69 -0.09 0.92 6.87
N GLY A 70 -1.07 0.72 7.75
CA GLY A 70 -1.08 1.21 9.13
C GLY A 70 -1.93 2.47 9.27
N ASP A 71 -2.46 2.67 10.47
CA ASP A 71 -3.23 3.85 10.82
C ASP A 71 -2.38 4.78 11.70
N VAL A 72 -2.61 6.09 11.58
CA VAL A 72 -2.04 7.08 12.49
C VAL A 72 -3.07 7.31 13.60
N VAL A 73 -2.78 6.80 14.80
CA VAL A 73 -3.63 6.91 16.00
C VAL A 73 -2.92 7.71 17.09
#